data_AF-A0A955MAB6-F1
#
_entry.id   AF-A0A955MAB6-F1
#
_cell.length_a   1.000
_cell.length_b   1.000
_cell.length_c   1.000
_cell.angle_alpha   90.00
_cell.angle_beta   90.00
_cell.angle_gamma   90.00
#
_symmetry.space_group_name_H-M   'P 1'
#
loop_
_entity.id
_entity.type
_entity.pdbx_description
1 polymer ?
#
loop_
_entity_poly.entity_id
_entity_poly.type
_entity_poly.pdbx_seq_one_letter_code
_entity_poly.pdbx_strand_id
1 'polypeptide(L)' 'KELDAAEVESSVIKGIQIKINGSQNFQTIEIDEELLKPENKKRFEGDLLRSLNAAIKASQNLAAQKMKGALPGFPGI' A
#
# COMPACT_ATOMS: atom_id res chain seq x y z
N LYS A 1 12.64 12.09 2.25
CA LYS A 1 13.77 11.19 2.57
C LYS A 1 13.38 10.07 3.53
N GLU A 2 12.89 10.35 4.76
CA GLU A 2 12.48 9.24 5.67
C GLU A 2 11.19 8.51 5.25
N LEU A 3 10.20 9.24 4.73
CA LEU A 3 8.96 8.63 4.21
C LEU A 3 9.21 7.85 2.91
N ASP A 4 10.20 8.26 2.11
CA ASP A 4 10.53 7.58 0.86
C ASP A 4 11.22 6.24 1.08
N ALA A 5 11.98 6.12 2.17
CA ALA A 5 12.67 4.90 2.57
C ALA A 5 11.76 3.91 3.33
N ALA A 6 10.61 4.38 3.83
CA ALA A 6 9.68 3.56 4.56
C ALA A 6 8.73 2.86 3.57
N GLU A 7 9.01 1.60 3.26
CA GLU A 7 8.18 0.76 2.39
C GLU A 7 7.12 0.00 3.19
N VAL A 8 5.95 -0.18 2.59
CA VAL A 8 4.87 -1.03 3.08
C VAL A 8 4.42 -1.93 1.95
N GLU A 9 4.25 -3.20 2.32
CA GLU A 9 3.72 -4.23 1.46
C GLU A 9 2.25 -4.47 1.78
N SER A 10 1.45 -4.57 0.73
CA SER A 10 0.01 -4.81 0.81
C SER A 10 -0.34 -6.02 -0.06
N SER A 11 -0.82 -7.08 0.60
CA SER A 11 -1.27 -8.34 0.00
C SER A 11 -2.68 -8.69 0.48
N VAL A 12 -3.64 -7.79 0.21
CA VAL A 12 -5.04 -7.93 0.65
C VAL A 12 -5.79 -8.98 -0.17
N ILE A 13 -5.45 -9.11 -1.46
CA ILE A 13 -6.01 -10.12 -2.34
C ILE A 13 -4.91 -11.11 -2.67
N LYS A 14 -5.21 -12.41 -2.56
CA LYS A 14 -4.26 -13.47 -2.93
C LYS A 14 -3.87 -13.31 -4.40
N GLY A 15 -2.56 -13.31 -4.65
CA GLY A 15 -1.98 -13.19 -5.99
C GLY A 15 -1.88 -11.77 -6.54
N ILE A 16 -2.16 -10.75 -5.72
CA ILE A 16 -1.82 -9.35 -6.01
C ILE A 16 -1.01 -8.81 -4.83
N GLN A 17 0.25 -8.46 -5.10
CA GLN A 17 1.17 -7.90 -4.13
C GLN A 17 1.61 -6.53 -4.59
N ILE A 18 1.45 -5.53 -3.73
CA ILE A 18 1.78 -4.14 -4.04
C ILE A 18 2.71 -3.62 -2.97
N LYS A 19 3.84 -3.04 -3.40
CA LYS A 19 4.76 -2.32 -2.54
C LYS A 19 4.65 -0.82 -2.80
N ILE A 20 4.47 -0.05 -1.73
CA ILE A 20 4.32 1.41 -1.78
C ILE A 20 5.10 2.03 -0.63
N ASN A 21 5.68 3.21 -0.82
CA ASN A 21 6.37 3.92 0.26
C ASN A 21 5.45 4.90 1.02
N GLY A 22 5.94 5.49 2.11
CA GLY A 22 5.21 6.47 2.93
C GLY A 22 4.87 7.79 2.21
N SER A 23 5.45 8.04 1.03
CA SER A 23 5.14 9.19 0.15
C SER A 23 4.11 8.84 -0.93
N GLN A 24 3.45 7.67 -0.82
CA GLN A 24 2.51 7.12 -1.79
C GLN A 24 3.09 6.81 -3.18
N ASN A 25 4.41 6.60 -3.27
CA ASN A 25 5.04 6.13 -4.51
C ASN A 25 5.02 4.60 -4.57
N PHE A 26 4.39 4.05 -5.61
CA PHE A 26 4.41 2.61 -5.92
C PHE A 26 5.81 2.18 -6.33
N GLN A 27 6.31 1.11 -5.72
CA GLN A 27 7.62 0.53 -6.01
C GLN A 27 7.48 -0.71 -6.89
N THR A 28 6.56 -1.61 -6.53
CA THR A 28 6.27 -2.84 -7.30
C THR A 28 4.78 -3.16 -7.28
N ILE A 29 4.32 -3.81 -8.34
CA ILE A 29 3.02 -4.48 -8.45
C ILE A 29 3.29 -5.84 -9.07
N GLU A 30 3.08 -6.89 -8.31
CA GLU A 30 3.24 -8.28 -8.74
C GLU A 30 1.86 -8.94 -8.78
N ILE A 31 1.59 -9.64 -9.88
CA ILE A 31 0.31 -10.27 -10.18
C ILE A 31 0.58 -11.70 -10.62
N ASP A 32 -0.05 -12.66 -9.95
CA ASP A 32 0.03 -14.07 -10.32
C ASP A 32 -0.56 -14.28 -11.72
N GLU A 33 0.15 -15.04 -12.56
CA GLU A 33 -0.27 -15.34 -13.94
C GLU A 33 -1.68 -15.96 -14.03
N GLU A 34 -2.08 -16.72 -13.00
CA GLU A 34 -3.39 -17.36 -12.93
C GLU A 34 -4.56 -16.34 -12.93
N LEU A 35 -4.30 -15.09 -12.53
CA LEU A 35 -5.29 -14.01 -12.50
C LEU A 35 -5.44 -13.31 -13.86
N LEU A 36 -4.47 -13.46 -14.77
CA LEU A 36 -4.40 -12.76 -16.07
C LEU A 36 -5.21 -13.44 -17.19
N LYS A 37 -6.27 -14.15 -16.83
CA LYS A 37 -7.14 -14.83 -17.79
C LYS A 37 -8.26 -13.91 -18.28
N PRO A 38 -8.60 -13.90 -19.58
CA PRO A 38 -9.65 -13.03 -20.13
C PRO A 38 -11.00 -13.16 -19.41
N GLU A 39 -11.37 -14.38 -19.00
CA GLU A 39 -12.60 -14.69 -18.26
C GLU A 39 -12.66 -14.01 -16.88
N ASN A 40 -11.50 -13.66 -16.30
CA ASN A 40 -11.40 -13.04 -14.99
C ASN A 40 -11.38 -11.51 -15.03
N LYS A 41 -11.40 -10.88 -16.21
CA LYS A 41 -11.15 -9.43 -16.39
C LYS A 41 -11.88 -8.55 -15.36
N LYS A 42 -13.21 -8.67 -15.26
CA LYS A 42 -14.02 -7.83 -14.36
C LYS A 42 -13.69 -8.05 -12.89
N ARG A 43 -13.40 -9.30 -12.52
CA ARG A 43 -13.00 -9.65 -11.15
C ARG A 43 -11.61 -9.09 -10.85
N PHE A 44 -10.66 -9.30 -11.76
CA PHE A 44 -9.30 -8.82 -11.64
C PHE A 44 -9.23 -7.30 -11.51
N GLU A 45 -9.99 -6.55 -12.32
CA GLU A 45 -10.08 -5.08 -12.21
C GLU A 45 -10.58 -4.64 -10.81
N GLY A 46 -11.59 -5.33 -10.27
CA GLY A 46 -12.10 -5.05 -8.93
C GLY A 46 -11.12 -5.43 -7.81
N ASP A 47 -10.43 -6.56 -7.95
CA ASP A 47 -9.40 -7.03 -7.02
C ASP A 47 -8.18 -6.09 -7.01
N LEU A 48 -7.73 -5.63 -8.18
CA LEU A 48 -6.65 -4.67 -8.33
C LEU A 48 -7.02 -3.31 -7.71
N LEU A 49 -8.23 -2.81 -7.98
CA LEU A 49 -8.72 -1.56 -7.39
C LEU A 49 -8.75 -1.63 -5.85
N ARG A 50 -9.22 -2.75 -5.29
CA ARG A 50 -9.21 -2.95 -3.83
C ARG A 50 -7.79 -2.97 -3.27
N SER A 51 -6.87 -3.65 -3.95
CA SER A 51 -5.48 -3.79 -3.53
C SER A 51 -4.74 -2.46 -3.56
N LEU A 52 -4.93 -1.65 -4.62
CA LEU A 52 -4.35 -0.30 -4.72
C LEU A 52 -4.84 0.61 -3.59
N ASN A 53 -6.15 0.62 -3.32
CA ASN A 53 -6.72 1.41 -2.23
C ASN A 53 -6.20 0.98 -0.85
N ALA A 54 -6.01 -0.33 -0.64
CA ALA A 54 -5.43 -0.84 0.59
C ALA A 54 -3.96 -0.41 0.75
N ALA A 55 -3.17 -0.48 -0.32
CA ALA A 55 -1.78 -0.04 -0.31
C ALA A 55 -1.67 1.46 0.05
N ILE A 56 -2.48 2.32 -0.56
CA ILE A 56 -2.52 3.76 -0.25
C ILE A 56 -2.86 4.00 1.22
N LYS A 57 -3.87 3.32 1.77
CA LYS A 57 -4.22 3.43 3.19
C LYS A 57 -3.08 2.98 4.10
N ALA A 58 -2.37 1.91 3.73
CA ALA A 58 -1.23 1.41 4.48
C ALA A 58 -0.06 2.42 4.47
N SER A 59 0.22 3.04 3.31
CA SER A 59 1.18 4.15 3.17
C SER A 59 0.82 5.35 4.06
N GLN A 60 -0.45 5.76 4.07
CA GLN A 60 -0.93 6.87 4.90
C GLN A 60 -0.80 6.55 6.40
N ASN A 61 -1.13 5.33 6.80
CA ASN A 61 -0.97 4.88 8.18
C ASN A 61 0.51 4.89 8.62
N LEU A 62 1.41 4.44 7.76
CA LEU A 62 2.86 4.50 8.00
C LEU A 62 3.34 5.94 8.15
N ALA A 63 2.93 6.84 7.25
CA ALA A 63 3.27 8.26 7.33
C ALA A 63 2.77 8.87 8.64
N ALA A 64 1.53 8.60 9.03
CA ALA A 64 0.97 9.06 10.29
C ALA A 64 1.72 8.51 11.52
N GLN A 65 2.15 7.24 11.49
CA GLN A 65 2.97 6.66 12.56
C GLN A 65 4.34 7.33 12.65
N LYS A 66 4.99 7.60 11.51
CA LYS A 66 6.27 8.33 11.48
C LYS A 66 6.13 9.76 11.99
N MET A 67 5.07 10.47 11.61
CA MET A 67 4.78 11.81 12.13
C MET A 67 4.51 11.81 13.64
N LYS A 68 3.78 10.81 14.16
CA LYS A 68 3.57 10.64 15.61
C LYS A 68 4.88 10.34 16.35
N GLY A 69 5.74 9.50 15.78
CA GLY A 69 7.05 9.17 16.35
C GLY A 69 8.06 10.31 16.29
N ALA A 70 7.92 11.22 15.31
CA ALA A 70 8.75 12.40 15.15
C ALA A 70 8.34 13.57 16.06
N LEU A 71 7.23 13.44 16.81
CA LEU A 71 6.83 14.37 17.85
C LEU A 71 7.22 13.80 19.22
N PRO A 72 8.44 14.06 19.73
CA PRO A 72 8.78 13.69 21.08
C PRO A 72 8.05 14.64 22.03
N GLY A 73 6.92 14.18 22.58
CA GLY A 73 6.19 14.90 23.62
C GLY A 73 5.62 16.24 23.17
N PHE A 74 4.39 16.25 22.67
CA PHE A 74 3.52 17.39 22.96
C PHE A 74 2.89 17.15 24.34
N PRO A 75 3.46 17.67 25.44
CA PRO A 75 2.68 17.89 26.65
C PRO A 75 1.73 19.06 26.36
N GLY A 76 0.44 18.78 26.45
CA GLY A 76 -0.56 19.80 26.74
C GLY A 76 -1.73 19.86 25.75
N ILE A 77 -2.97 20.14 26.18
CA ILE A 77 -3.40 20.85 27.40
C ILE A 77 -2.50 22.01 27.83
#